data_AF-F1VZJ5-F1
#
_entry.id   AF-F1VZJ5-F1
#
_cell.length_a   1.000
_cell.length_b   1.000
_cell.length_c   1.000
_cell.angle_alpha   90.00
_cell.angle_beta   90.00
_cell.angle_gamma   90.00
#
_symmetry.space_group_name_H-M   'P 1'
#
loop_
_entity.id
_entity.type
_entity.pdbx_description
1 polymer ?
#
loop_
_entity_poly.entity_id
_entity_poly.type
_entity_poly.pdbx_seq_one_letter_code
_entity_poly.pdbx_strand_id
1 'polypeptide(L)'
;MKKYNHDWLQANPDDVDLVLMDLQMPVMDGIEAARQLRLLPQFDDLPIVALSAGLFKTQHDAAHAAGMIHFITKPFDIASTVALIRQLRRPHAATRFARSTTSLLASAPATFTGFTVLDVARGLQLWSNVPAYRDYLQRFASGYDGAVGAIRRLLADGNYPAAAALAHKMSGDAANLALPDTHRLASEAERVLLARRDSTIVLVHLGEALEQARSAIRKFAPSRVVDEVPGAPELVAGAVAEDVRTALAVLLERLMVALDSDNPDPVEPVLALLENYAPRASLAALRECVRSFDFRGAEAAAHAFARHYSVSLPERRHDA
;
A
#
# COMPACT_ATOMS: atom_id res chain seq x y z
N MET A 1 -18.63 11.96 -35.36
CA MET A 1 -17.72 10.94 -35.92
C MET A 1 -16.84 10.37 -34.80
N LYS A 2 -17.33 9.41 -34.00
CA LYS A 2 -16.54 8.61 -33.03
C LYS A 2 -17.21 7.23 -32.85
N LYS A 3 -17.14 6.42 -33.90
CA LYS A 3 -17.50 4.99 -33.92
C LYS A 3 -16.26 4.08 -34.07
N TYR A 4 -15.05 4.62 -33.93
CA TYR A 4 -13.88 4.11 -34.65
C TYR A 4 -13.00 3.07 -33.94
N ASN A 5 -13.07 2.89 -32.62
CA ASN A 5 -12.08 2.02 -31.94
C ASN A 5 -12.53 0.56 -31.83
N HIS A 6 -13.83 0.31 -31.59
CA HIS A 6 -14.35 -1.05 -31.45
C HIS A 6 -14.44 -1.78 -32.81
N ASP A 7 -14.93 -1.08 -33.83
CA ASP A 7 -15.03 -1.59 -35.21
C ASP A 7 -13.64 -1.92 -35.79
N TRP A 8 -12.62 -1.13 -35.45
CA TRP A 8 -11.24 -1.38 -35.89
C TRP A 8 -10.59 -2.57 -35.18
N LEU A 9 -10.79 -2.68 -33.85
CA LEU A 9 -10.32 -3.84 -33.07
C LEU A 9 -10.93 -5.13 -33.60
N GLN A 10 -12.24 -5.14 -33.88
CA GLN A 10 -12.94 -6.29 -34.45
C GLN A 10 -12.45 -6.65 -35.87
N ALA A 11 -12.06 -5.66 -36.67
CA ALA A 11 -11.49 -5.89 -38.00
C ALA A 11 -10.03 -6.38 -37.97
N ASN A 12 -9.29 -6.15 -36.87
CA ASN A 12 -7.87 -6.48 -36.73
C ASN A 12 -7.57 -7.18 -35.38
N PRO A 13 -8.20 -8.32 -35.09
CA PRO A 13 -8.19 -8.91 -33.76
C PRO A 13 -6.82 -9.40 -33.29
N ASP A 14 -5.92 -9.70 -34.23
CA ASP A 14 -4.56 -10.21 -33.98
C ASP A 14 -3.48 -9.11 -33.99
N ASP A 15 -3.83 -7.89 -34.41
CA ASP A 15 -2.87 -6.77 -34.53
C ASP A 15 -2.75 -5.96 -33.23
N VAL A 16 -3.54 -6.31 -32.22
CA VAL A 16 -3.57 -5.62 -30.92
C VAL A 16 -3.12 -6.56 -29.82
N ASP A 17 -1.99 -6.23 -29.23
CA ASP A 17 -1.42 -7.03 -28.15
C ASP A 17 -1.87 -6.59 -26.75
N LEU A 18 -2.37 -5.36 -26.61
CA LEU A 18 -2.79 -4.73 -25.36
C LEU A 18 -3.65 -3.49 -25.60
N VAL A 19 -4.60 -3.21 -24.70
CA VAL A 19 -5.43 -2.00 -24.68
C VAL A 19 -5.09 -1.13 -23.47
N LEU A 20 -4.75 0.14 -23.71
CA LEU A 20 -4.73 1.17 -22.68
C LEU A 20 -6.10 1.88 -22.68
N MET A 21 -6.87 1.71 -21.61
CA MET A 21 -8.25 2.17 -21.51
C MET A 21 -8.37 3.37 -20.57
N ASP A 22 -8.75 4.54 -21.08
CA ASP A 22 -9.05 5.69 -20.23
C ASP A 22 -10.36 5.47 -19.48
N LEU A 23 -10.35 5.60 -18.15
CA LEU A 23 -11.57 5.45 -17.35
C LEU A 23 -12.53 6.63 -17.49
N GLN A 24 -11.99 7.82 -17.76
CA GLN A 24 -12.77 9.05 -17.87
C GLN A 24 -12.88 9.46 -19.33
N MET A 25 -13.90 8.96 -20.02
CA MET A 25 -14.20 9.28 -21.41
C MET A 25 -15.59 9.92 -21.54
N PRO A 26 -15.77 10.90 -22.45
CA PRO A 26 -17.10 11.43 -22.75
C PRO A 26 -17.96 10.38 -23.47
N VAL A 27 -19.26 10.35 -23.17
CA VAL A 27 -20.31 9.47 -23.74
C VAL A 27 -20.36 8.05 -23.17
N MET A 28 -19.25 7.32 -23.13
CA MET A 28 -19.16 5.96 -22.53
C MET A 28 -17.90 5.89 -21.67
N ASP A 29 -18.03 5.46 -20.42
CA ASP A 29 -16.88 5.31 -19.54
C ASP A 29 -16.02 4.08 -19.91
N GLY A 30 -14.76 4.08 -19.47
CA GLY A 30 -13.83 3.00 -19.80
C GLY A 30 -14.19 1.64 -19.19
N ILE A 31 -14.98 1.63 -18.11
CA ILE A 31 -15.42 0.40 -17.42
C ILE A 31 -16.45 -0.33 -18.28
N GLU A 32 -17.43 0.40 -18.80
CA GLU A 32 -18.43 -0.14 -19.72
C GLU A 32 -17.77 -0.61 -21.02
N ALA A 33 -16.81 0.17 -21.55
CA ALA A 33 -16.04 -0.25 -22.73
C ALA A 33 -15.28 -1.57 -22.52
N ALA A 34 -14.69 -1.79 -21.34
CA ALA A 34 -14.03 -3.05 -21.01
C ALA A 34 -15.03 -4.22 -20.88
N ARG A 35 -16.21 -4.00 -20.28
CA ARG A 35 -17.25 -5.04 -20.25
C ARG A 35 -17.65 -5.46 -21.66
N GLN A 36 -17.85 -4.51 -22.57
CA GLN A 36 -18.22 -4.80 -23.96
C GLN A 36 -17.12 -5.61 -24.68
N LEU A 37 -15.84 -5.28 -24.46
CA LEU A 37 -14.72 -6.05 -25.00
C LEU A 37 -14.68 -7.49 -24.45
N ARG A 38 -15.02 -7.70 -23.17
CA ARG A 38 -15.09 -9.03 -22.55
C ARG A 38 -16.29 -9.87 -22.99
N LEU A 39 -17.30 -9.27 -23.61
CA LEU A 39 -18.39 -10.03 -24.25
C LEU A 39 -17.96 -10.66 -25.58
N LEU A 40 -16.78 -10.33 -26.10
CA LEU A 40 -16.26 -10.83 -27.37
C LEU A 40 -15.22 -11.93 -27.14
N PRO A 41 -15.49 -13.20 -27.48
CA PRO A 41 -14.59 -14.32 -27.19
C PRO A 41 -13.19 -14.18 -27.79
N GLN A 42 -13.06 -13.50 -28.94
CA GLN A 42 -11.76 -13.24 -29.57
C GLN A 42 -10.83 -12.33 -28.75
N PHE A 43 -11.38 -11.59 -27.79
CA PHE A 43 -10.63 -10.66 -26.94
C PHE A 43 -10.56 -11.10 -25.48
N ASP A 44 -10.94 -12.33 -25.15
CA ASP A 44 -10.98 -12.80 -23.75
C ASP A 44 -9.60 -12.66 -23.09
N ASP A 45 -8.54 -13.09 -23.79
CA ASP A 45 -7.16 -12.99 -23.31
C ASP A 45 -6.51 -11.60 -23.54
N LEU A 46 -7.26 -10.57 -23.98
CA LEU A 46 -6.67 -9.29 -24.41
C LEU A 46 -6.38 -8.46 -23.17
N PRO A 47 -5.12 -8.13 -22.86
CA PRO A 47 -4.79 -7.31 -21.70
C PRO A 47 -5.46 -5.94 -21.83
N ILE A 48 -6.26 -5.55 -20.83
CA ILE A 48 -6.84 -4.21 -20.73
C ILE A 48 -6.25 -3.55 -19.48
N VAL A 49 -5.53 -2.45 -19.68
CA VAL A 49 -4.89 -1.67 -18.62
C VAL A 49 -5.60 -0.32 -18.50
N ALA A 50 -6.14 -0.03 -17.34
CA ALA A 50 -6.83 1.22 -17.07
C ALA A 50 -5.85 2.40 -16.94
N LEU A 51 -6.19 3.55 -17.53
CA LEU A 51 -5.55 4.84 -17.28
C LEU A 51 -6.50 5.67 -16.42
N SER A 52 -6.02 6.18 -15.27
CA SER A 52 -6.85 6.94 -14.34
C SER A 52 -6.15 8.18 -13.79
N ALA A 53 -6.88 9.27 -13.49
CA ALA A 53 -6.35 10.44 -12.77
C ALA A 53 -6.39 10.29 -11.23
N GLY A 54 -6.89 9.15 -10.73
CA GLY A 54 -7.12 8.87 -9.32
C GLY A 54 -8.31 7.92 -9.19
N LEU A 55 -8.18 6.86 -8.41
CA LEU A 55 -9.23 5.85 -8.24
C LEU A 55 -9.70 5.81 -6.79
N PHE A 56 -11.00 5.97 -6.60
CA PHE A 56 -11.64 5.55 -5.37
C PHE A 56 -11.76 4.03 -5.36
N LYS A 57 -11.73 3.41 -4.18
CA LYS A 57 -11.79 1.94 -4.00
C LYS A 57 -12.92 1.28 -4.81
N THR A 58 -14.08 1.92 -4.88
CA THR A 58 -15.25 1.47 -5.65
C THR A 58 -15.02 1.43 -7.16
N GLN A 59 -14.26 2.38 -7.72
CA GLN A 59 -13.91 2.41 -9.14
C GLN A 59 -12.84 1.37 -9.47
N HIS A 60 -11.93 1.09 -8.54
CA HIS A 60 -10.93 0.03 -8.68
C HIS A 60 -11.60 -1.36 -8.75
N ASP A 61 -12.54 -1.63 -7.83
CA ASP A 61 -13.31 -2.88 -7.80
C ASP A 61 -14.16 -3.06 -9.06
N ALA A 62 -14.81 -1.99 -9.54
CA ALA A 62 -15.61 -2.02 -10.75
C ALA A 62 -14.78 -2.26 -12.02
N ALA A 63 -13.60 -1.63 -12.12
CA ALA A 63 -12.68 -1.81 -13.24
C ALA A 63 -12.08 -3.22 -13.26
N HIS A 64 -11.70 -3.77 -12.11
CA HIS A 64 -11.24 -5.15 -11.99
C HIS A 64 -12.36 -6.14 -12.39
N ALA A 65 -13.59 -5.91 -11.92
CA ALA A 65 -14.75 -6.73 -12.29
C ALA A 65 -15.12 -6.64 -13.77
N ALA A 66 -14.76 -5.55 -14.45
CA ALA A 66 -14.91 -5.40 -15.90
C ALA A 66 -13.79 -6.09 -16.72
N GLY A 67 -12.85 -6.78 -16.05
CA GLY A 67 -11.78 -7.53 -16.69
C GLY A 67 -10.54 -6.72 -17.01
N MET A 68 -10.34 -5.56 -16.37
CA MET A 68 -9.08 -4.81 -16.43
C MET A 68 -8.06 -5.42 -15.47
N ILE A 69 -6.83 -5.59 -15.93
CA ILE A 69 -5.82 -6.37 -15.20
C ILE A 69 -4.75 -5.50 -14.53
N HIS A 70 -4.64 -4.23 -14.91
CA HIS A 70 -3.70 -3.27 -14.34
C HIS A 70 -4.20 -1.83 -14.44
N PHE A 71 -3.57 -0.94 -13.67
CA PHE A 71 -3.87 0.48 -13.62
C PHE A 71 -2.60 1.30 -13.78
N ILE A 72 -2.68 2.39 -14.54
CA ILE A 72 -1.66 3.42 -14.69
C ILE A 72 -2.29 4.76 -14.28
N THR A 73 -1.71 5.40 -13.26
CA THR A 73 -2.17 6.72 -12.80
C THR A 73 -1.59 7.83 -13.68
N LYS A 74 -2.38 8.86 -13.97
CA LYS A 74 -2.00 10.08 -14.67
C LYS A 74 -1.58 11.15 -13.64
N PRO A 75 -0.50 11.93 -13.89
CA PRO A 75 0.43 11.79 -15.00
C PRO A 75 1.24 10.49 -14.89
N PHE A 76 1.40 9.78 -16.01
CA PHE A 76 2.02 8.45 -16.03
C PHE A 76 3.53 8.51 -16.24
N ASP A 77 4.26 7.68 -15.50
CA ASP A 77 5.69 7.50 -15.72
C ASP A 77 5.92 6.67 -16.99
N ILE A 78 6.66 7.24 -17.95
CA ILE A 78 6.90 6.62 -19.26
C ILE A 78 7.70 5.33 -19.11
N ALA A 79 8.71 5.31 -18.22
CA ALA A 79 9.58 4.14 -18.07
C ALA A 79 8.80 2.93 -17.52
N SER A 80 8.04 3.14 -16.45
CA SER A 80 7.21 2.10 -15.83
C SER A 80 6.07 1.66 -16.76
N THR A 81 5.45 2.58 -17.49
CA THR A 81 4.41 2.27 -18.48
C THR A 81 4.95 1.39 -19.60
N VAL A 82 6.12 1.70 -20.14
CA VAL A 82 6.77 0.90 -21.19
C VAL A 82 7.16 -0.49 -20.66
N ALA A 83 7.65 -0.58 -19.42
CA ALA A 83 7.98 -1.87 -18.80
C ALA A 83 6.72 -2.75 -18.65
N LEU A 84 5.62 -2.17 -18.14
CA LEU A 84 4.34 -2.85 -17.99
C LEU A 84 3.77 -3.33 -19.35
N ILE A 85 3.81 -2.48 -20.37
CA ILE A 85 3.35 -2.85 -21.73
C ILE A 85 4.17 -4.02 -22.26
N ARG A 86 5.50 -4.01 -22.09
CA ARG A 86 6.36 -5.11 -22.53
C ARG A 86 6.07 -6.43 -21.83
N GLN A 87 5.71 -6.38 -20.54
CA GLN A 87 5.36 -7.55 -19.74
C GLN A 87 4.02 -8.15 -20.16
N LEU A 88 3.03 -7.30 -20.43
CA LEU A 88 1.66 -7.74 -20.67
C LEU A 88 1.37 -8.06 -22.13
N ARG A 89 2.22 -7.64 -23.07
CA ARG A 89 2.01 -7.84 -24.52
C ARG A 89 1.74 -9.31 -24.86
N ARG A 90 0.63 -9.59 -25.55
CA ARG A 90 0.37 -10.90 -26.14
C ARG A 90 1.54 -11.32 -27.06
N PRO A 91 2.01 -12.58 -27.03
CA PRO A 91 2.96 -13.07 -28.03
C PRO A 91 2.27 -13.15 -29.39
N HIS A 92 2.78 -12.42 -30.38
CA HIS A 92 2.23 -12.44 -31.74
C HIS A 92 2.28 -13.86 -32.33
N ALA A 93 1.20 -14.29 -32.98
CA ALA A 93 0.98 -15.67 -33.45
C ALA A 93 1.89 -16.14 -34.60
N ALA A 94 2.99 -15.43 -34.90
CA ALA A 94 3.95 -15.80 -35.95
C ALA A 94 4.77 -17.06 -35.63
N THR A 95 4.70 -17.59 -34.40
CA THR A 95 5.47 -18.78 -33.97
C THR A 95 4.60 -20.01 -33.70
N ARG A 96 3.39 -20.08 -34.30
CA ARG A 96 2.41 -21.15 -34.03
C ARG A 96 2.46 -22.35 -34.99
N PHE A 97 3.53 -22.49 -35.78
CA PHE A 97 3.77 -23.62 -36.70
C PHE A 97 4.91 -24.54 -36.22
N ALA A 98 4.96 -24.91 -34.94
CA ALA A 98 5.86 -25.98 -34.50
C ALA A 98 5.43 -26.63 -33.18
N ARG A 99 4.14 -26.97 -33.02
CA ARG A 99 3.71 -28.04 -32.10
C ARG A 99 2.22 -28.31 -32.23
N SER A 100 1.87 -29.09 -33.24
CA SER A 100 0.68 -29.92 -33.16
C SER A 100 1.12 -31.36 -32.94
N THR A 101 0.55 -31.95 -31.88
CA THR A 101 0.22 -33.36 -31.64
C THR A 101 0.87 -33.95 -30.40
N THR A 102 0.02 -34.55 -29.56
CA THR A 102 0.29 -35.26 -28.29
C THR A 102 0.62 -34.32 -27.12
N SER A 103 -0.02 -34.33 -25.96
CA SER A 103 -0.83 -35.35 -25.30
C SER A 103 -1.74 -34.68 -24.27
N LEU A 104 -2.96 -35.21 -24.14
CA LEU A 104 -3.77 -35.10 -22.93
C LEU A 104 -2.92 -35.58 -21.74
N LEU A 105 -2.75 -34.72 -20.74
CA LEU A 105 -2.33 -34.96 -19.34
C LEU A 105 -1.52 -33.74 -18.86
N ALA A 106 -2.15 -32.98 -17.96
CA ALA A 106 -1.57 -32.11 -16.92
C ALA A 106 -2.37 -30.80 -16.85
N SER A 107 -3.42 -30.84 -16.02
CA SER A 107 -3.75 -29.70 -15.18
C SER A 107 -2.49 -29.34 -14.39
N ALA A 108 -1.80 -28.29 -14.80
CA ALA A 108 -0.87 -27.58 -13.94
C ALA A 108 -1.52 -26.24 -13.57
N PRO A 109 -1.58 -25.87 -12.29
CA PRO A 109 -1.99 -24.53 -11.92
C PRO A 109 -0.98 -23.57 -12.57
N ALA A 110 -1.46 -22.47 -13.15
CA ALA A 110 -0.58 -21.39 -13.58
C ALA A 110 0.13 -20.85 -12.32
N THR A 111 1.34 -21.33 -12.09
CA THR A 111 2.22 -20.83 -11.04
C THR A 111 2.58 -19.40 -11.41
N PHE A 112 1.97 -18.44 -10.72
CA PHE A 112 2.40 -17.04 -10.72
C PHE A 112 3.87 -17.00 -10.26
N THR A 113 4.80 -16.83 -11.18
CA THR A 113 6.21 -16.56 -10.86
C THR A 113 6.53 -15.13 -11.28
N GLY A 114 6.31 -14.20 -10.35
CA GLY A 114 6.58 -12.78 -10.52
C GLY A 114 6.26 -11.99 -9.25
N PHE A 115 6.76 -12.46 -8.10
CA PHE A 115 6.55 -11.83 -6.80
C PHE A 115 7.36 -10.53 -6.71
N THR A 116 6.69 -9.38 -6.63
CA THR A 116 7.35 -8.11 -6.28
C THR A 116 7.33 -7.99 -4.76
N VAL A 117 8.30 -8.63 -4.13
CA VAL A 117 8.40 -8.75 -2.67
C VAL A 117 8.50 -7.38 -1.97
N LEU A 118 9.23 -6.44 -2.56
CA LEU A 118 9.39 -5.06 -2.11
C LEU A 118 9.39 -4.15 -3.35
N ASP A 119 8.37 -3.30 -3.48
CA ASP A 119 8.31 -2.30 -4.53
C ASP A 119 9.02 -1.02 -4.07
N VAL A 120 10.34 -1.00 -4.28
CA VAL A 120 11.19 0.13 -3.89
C VAL A 120 10.76 1.43 -4.58
N ALA A 121 10.32 1.36 -5.84
CA ALA A 121 9.92 2.55 -6.59
C ALA A 121 8.65 3.17 -5.98
N ARG A 122 7.66 2.33 -5.65
CA ARG A 122 6.46 2.78 -4.95
C ARG A 122 6.76 3.27 -3.54
N GLY A 123 7.65 2.58 -2.81
CA GLY A 123 8.12 3.00 -1.49
C GLY A 123 8.71 4.40 -1.51
N LEU A 124 9.58 4.70 -2.47
CA LEU A 124 10.21 6.02 -2.63
C LEU A 124 9.26 7.12 -3.14
N GLN A 125 8.08 6.77 -3.65
CA GLN A 125 7.01 7.74 -3.95
C GLN A 125 6.18 8.07 -2.70
N LEU A 126 5.95 7.07 -1.85
CA LEU A 126 5.21 7.21 -0.60
C LEU A 126 6.04 7.86 0.51
N TRP A 127 7.36 7.65 0.46
CA TRP A 127 8.32 8.13 1.44
C TRP A 127 9.33 9.07 0.80
N SER A 128 9.26 10.34 1.16
CA SER A 128 10.22 11.36 0.73
C SER A 128 11.57 11.24 1.45
N ASN A 129 11.60 10.66 2.65
CA ASN A 129 12.81 10.47 3.45
C ASN A 129 13.33 9.01 3.41
N VAL A 130 14.33 8.75 2.58
CA VAL A 130 14.91 7.40 2.39
C VAL A 130 15.51 6.81 3.67
N PRO A 131 16.29 7.53 4.49
CA PRO A 131 16.69 7.06 5.82
C PRO A 131 15.53 6.62 6.72
N ALA A 132 14.46 7.42 6.80
CA ALA A 132 13.28 7.08 7.60
C ALA A 132 12.59 5.83 7.05
N TYR A 133 12.37 5.76 5.73
CA TYR A 133 11.78 4.59 5.08
C TYR A 133 12.55 3.30 5.39
N ARG A 134 13.88 3.35 5.39
CA ARG A 134 14.73 2.21 5.76
C ARG A 134 14.56 1.77 7.22
N ASP A 135 14.45 2.72 8.15
CA ASP A 135 14.20 2.41 9.57
C ASP A 135 12.84 1.71 9.75
N TYR A 136 11.78 2.24 9.12
CA TYR A 136 10.45 1.63 9.19
C TYR A 136 10.38 0.25 8.52
N LEU A 137 11.08 0.02 7.40
CA LEU A 137 11.23 -1.32 6.81
C LEU A 137 11.91 -2.30 7.78
N GLN A 138 12.99 -1.88 8.44
CA GLN A 138 13.69 -2.73 9.42
C GLN A 138 12.81 -3.08 10.62
N ARG A 139 12.01 -2.12 11.10
CA ARG A 139 11.05 -2.34 12.19
C ARG A 139 9.92 -3.27 11.81
N PHE A 140 9.40 -3.16 10.60
CA PHE A 140 8.43 -4.13 10.09
C PHE A 140 9.02 -5.55 10.11
N ALA A 141 10.26 -5.70 9.63
CA ALA A 141 10.94 -6.99 9.56
C ALA A 141 11.24 -7.61 10.94
N SER A 142 11.42 -6.80 11.99
CA SER A 142 11.61 -7.28 13.36
C SER A 142 10.29 -7.46 14.12
N GLY A 143 9.34 -6.53 13.96
CA GLY A 143 8.05 -6.52 14.66
C GLY A 143 7.12 -7.66 14.24
N TYR A 144 7.22 -8.14 13.00
CA TYR A 144 6.44 -9.27 12.50
C TYR A 144 7.22 -10.59 12.45
N ASP A 145 8.38 -10.67 13.10
CA ASP A 145 9.09 -11.94 13.24
C ASP A 145 8.23 -12.94 14.02
N GLY A 146 8.04 -14.13 13.45
CA GLY A 146 7.17 -15.16 14.05
C GLY A 146 5.67 -14.82 14.10
N ALA A 147 5.18 -13.78 13.39
CA ALA A 147 3.78 -13.34 13.45
C ALA A 147 2.78 -14.45 13.06
N VAL A 148 3.07 -15.25 12.04
CA VAL A 148 2.25 -16.42 11.67
C VAL A 148 2.17 -17.45 12.80
N GLY A 149 3.26 -17.62 13.56
CA GLY A 149 3.27 -18.46 14.75
C GLY A 149 2.34 -17.92 15.84
N ALA A 150 2.35 -16.61 16.06
CA ALA A 150 1.42 -15.96 17.00
C ALA A 150 -0.04 -16.10 16.56
N ILE A 151 -0.34 -15.92 15.27
CA ILE A 151 -1.68 -16.15 14.70
C ILE A 151 -2.13 -17.60 14.97
N ARG A 152 -1.26 -18.59 14.71
CA ARG A 152 -1.58 -20.00 14.97
C ARG A 152 -1.87 -20.30 16.43
N ARG A 153 -1.16 -19.68 17.38
CA ARG A 153 -1.45 -19.81 18.83
C ARG A 153 -2.82 -19.23 19.17
N LEU A 154 -3.14 -18.04 18.68
CA LEU A 154 -4.44 -17.41 18.88
C LEU A 154 -5.58 -18.28 18.34
N LEU A 155 -5.37 -18.98 17.22
CA LEU A 155 -6.34 -19.94 16.69
C LEU A 155 -6.49 -21.19 17.55
N ALA A 156 -5.39 -21.72 18.09
CA ALA A 156 -5.42 -22.85 19.03
C ALA A 156 -6.21 -22.50 20.30
N ASP A 157 -6.13 -21.24 20.73
CA ASP A 157 -6.89 -20.70 21.87
C ASP A 157 -8.33 -20.30 21.49
N GLY A 158 -8.75 -20.50 20.24
CA GLY A 158 -10.09 -20.16 19.74
C GLY A 158 -10.35 -18.65 19.56
N ASN A 159 -9.31 -17.82 19.66
CA ASN A 159 -9.40 -16.37 19.58
C ASN A 159 -9.25 -15.85 18.13
N TYR A 160 -10.23 -16.17 17.28
CA TYR A 160 -10.31 -15.71 15.90
C TYR A 160 -10.27 -14.17 15.75
N PRO A 161 -10.96 -13.37 16.59
CA PRO A 161 -10.91 -11.92 16.47
C PRO A 161 -9.51 -11.34 16.66
N ALA A 162 -8.75 -11.80 17.67
CA ALA A 162 -7.39 -11.34 17.89
C ALA A 162 -6.45 -11.78 16.76
N ALA A 163 -6.63 -12.99 16.23
CA ALA A 163 -5.88 -13.49 15.08
C ALA A 163 -6.12 -12.63 13.82
N ALA A 164 -7.38 -12.27 13.56
CA ALA A 164 -7.74 -11.39 12.45
C ALA A 164 -7.20 -9.97 12.64
N ALA A 165 -7.24 -9.42 13.87
CA ALA A 165 -6.70 -8.10 14.16
C ALA A 165 -5.18 -8.01 13.92
N LEU A 166 -4.43 -9.07 14.24
CA LEU A 166 -2.99 -9.12 13.94
C LEU A 166 -2.72 -9.15 12.43
N ALA A 167 -3.53 -9.89 11.67
CA ALA A 167 -3.44 -9.91 10.20
C ALA A 167 -3.83 -8.57 9.58
N HIS A 168 -4.87 -7.91 10.09
CA HIS A 168 -5.30 -6.57 9.68
C HIS A 168 -4.19 -5.53 9.89
N LYS A 169 -3.60 -5.51 11.10
CA LYS A 169 -2.50 -4.59 11.42
C LYS A 169 -1.31 -4.78 10.49
N MET A 170 -0.90 -6.03 10.28
CA MET A 170 0.18 -6.39 9.36
C MET A 170 -0.11 -5.95 7.92
N SER A 171 -1.37 -6.07 7.49
CA SER A 171 -1.80 -5.64 6.17
C SER A 171 -1.65 -4.12 5.98
N GLY A 172 -2.06 -3.32 6.97
CA GLY A 172 -1.90 -1.87 6.95
C GLY A 172 -0.44 -1.44 6.86
N ASP A 173 0.40 -1.99 7.73
CA ASP A 173 1.83 -1.66 7.76
C ASP A 173 2.53 -2.07 6.44
N ALA A 174 2.17 -3.23 5.88
CA ALA A 174 2.70 -3.70 4.61
C ALA A 174 2.29 -2.81 3.43
N ALA A 175 1.07 -2.25 3.44
CA ALA A 175 0.61 -1.31 2.41
C ALA A 175 1.44 -0.02 2.42
N ASN A 176 1.65 0.55 3.62
CA ASN A 176 2.43 1.78 3.80
C ASN A 176 3.90 1.63 3.41
N LEU A 177 4.42 0.41 3.46
CA LEU A 177 5.82 0.11 3.17
C LEU A 177 6.07 -0.41 1.75
N ALA A 178 5.03 -0.46 0.91
CA ALA A 178 5.10 -1.02 -0.43
C ALA A 178 5.57 -2.48 -0.47
N LEU A 179 4.99 -3.30 0.41
CA LEU A 179 5.16 -4.76 0.49
C LEU A 179 3.90 -5.47 -0.05
N PRO A 180 3.67 -5.49 -1.37
CA PRO A 180 2.37 -5.83 -1.94
C PRO A 180 1.96 -7.29 -1.71
N ASP A 181 2.91 -8.23 -1.72
CA ASP A 181 2.62 -9.64 -1.45
C ASP A 181 2.22 -9.87 0.01
N THR A 182 2.93 -9.24 0.94
CA THR A 182 2.59 -9.30 2.37
C THR A 182 1.24 -8.64 2.65
N HIS A 183 0.97 -7.48 2.06
CA HIS A 183 -0.32 -6.79 2.17
C HIS A 183 -1.48 -7.66 1.66
N ARG A 184 -1.34 -8.24 0.47
CA ARG A 184 -2.36 -9.10 -0.15
C ARG A 184 -2.65 -10.33 0.72
N LEU A 185 -1.61 -11.06 1.13
CA LEU A 185 -1.77 -12.30 1.90
C LEU A 185 -2.24 -12.04 3.34
N ALA A 186 -1.84 -10.94 3.96
CA ALA A 186 -2.34 -10.54 5.28
C ALA A 186 -3.83 -10.16 5.22
N SER A 187 -4.25 -9.43 4.18
CA SER A 187 -5.68 -9.12 3.93
C SER A 187 -6.50 -10.38 3.66
N GLU A 188 -5.95 -11.33 2.90
CA GLU A 188 -6.61 -12.61 2.65
C GLU A 188 -6.74 -13.44 3.93
N ALA A 189 -5.67 -13.49 4.75
CA ALA A 189 -5.68 -14.16 6.04
C ALA A 189 -6.74 -13.55 6.97
N GLU A 190 -6.80 -12.22 7.10
CA GLU A 190 -7.83 -11.52 7.87
C GLU A 190 -9.24 -11.96 7.47
N ARG A 191 -9.55 -11.91 6.17
CA ARG A 191 -10.86 -12.29 5.63
C ARG A 191 -11.22 -13.74 5.94
N VAL A 192 -10.27 -14.67 5.77
CA VAL A 192 -10.49 -16.11 6.02
C VAL A 192 -10.69 -16.38 7.52
N LEU A 193 -9.93 -15.70 8.38
CA LEU A 193 -10.03 -15.79 9.84
C LEU A 193 -11.37 -15.26 10.36
N LEU A 194 -11.83 -14.10 9.87
CA LEU A 194 -13.14 -13.54 10.22
C LEU A 194 -14.28 -14.44 9.77
N ALA A 195 -14.16 -15.04 8.58
CA ALA A 195 -15.13 -16.00 8.05
C ALA A 195 -15.05 -17.39 8.71
N ARG A 196 -14.11 -17.60 9.65
CA ARG A 196 -13.83 -18.89 10.31
C ARG A 196 -13.66 -20.05 9.32
N ARG A 197 -13.05 -19.77 8.17
CA ARG A 197 -12.71 -20.76 7.14
C ARG A 197 -11.32 -21.31 7.38
N ASP A 198 -10.97 -22.40 6.70
CA ASP A 198 -9.63 -22.97 6.77
C ASP A 198 -8.57 -21.95 6.33
N SER A 199 -7.74 -21.52 7.28
CA SER A 199 -6.66 -20.55 7.08
C SER A 199 -5.30 -21.20 6.86
N THR A 200 -5.21 -22.53 6.80
CA THR A 200 -3.93 -23.26 6.77
C THR A 200 -3.05 -22.84 5.60
N ILE A 201 -3.61 -22.84 4.39
CA ILE A 201 -2.86 -22.52 3.16
C ILE A 201 -2.45 -21.05 3.13
N VAL A 202 -3.38 -20.12 3.41
CA VAL A 202 -3.07 -18.68 3.40
C VAL A 202 -2.02 -18.31 4.45
N LEU A 203 -2.01 -18.96 5.62
CA LEU A 203 -0.99 -18.73 6.64
C LEU A 203 0.39 -19.29 6.27
N VAL A 204 0.45 -20.38 5.48
CA VAL A 204 1.72 -20.87 4.91
C VAL A 204 2.28 -19.84 3.93
N HIS A 205 1.48 -19.41 2.95
CA HIS A 205 1.91 -18.42 1.96
C HIS A 205 2.27 -17.08 2.60
N LEU A 206 1.52 -16.62 3.61
CA LEU A 206 1.85 -15.41 4.37
C LEU A 206 3.21 -15.53 5.07
N GLY A 207 3.53 -16.69 5.63
CA GLY A 207 4.84 -16.95 6.23
C GLY A 207 5.98 -16.87 5.22
N GLU A 208 5.79 -17.46 4.04
CA GLU A 208 6.75 -17.38 2.94
C GLU A 208 6.95 -15.93 2.46
N ALA A 209 5.86 -15.18 2.29
CA ALA A 209 5.94 -13.78 1.87
C ALA A 209 6.62 -12.89 2.91
N LEU A 210 6.40 -13.12 4.21
CA LEU A 210 7.12 -12.42 5.28
C LEU A 210 8.61 -12.71 5.25
N GLU A 211 9.02 -13.97 5.06
CA GLU A 211 10.44 -14.32 4.95
C GLU A 211 11.10 -13.71 3.71
N GLN A 212 10.39 -13.71 2.58
CA GLN A 212 10.84 -13.02 1.37
C GLN A 212 10.97 -11.52 1.62
N ALA A 213 9.97 -10.87 2.23
CA ALA A 213 9.99 -9.44 2.57
C ALA A 213 11.17 -9.09 3.47
N ARG A 214 11.40 -9.86 4.54
CA ARG A 214 12.56 -9.70 5.43
C ARG A 214 13.88 -9.83 4.68
N SER A 215 13.98 -10.79 3.76
CA SER A 215 15.17 -10.98 2.92
C SER A 215 15.41 -9.79 1.99
N ALA A 216 14.37 -9.27 1.36
CA ALA A 216 14.45 -8.08 0.50
C ALA A 216 14.81 -6.82 1.30
N ILE A 217 14.20 -6.63 2.46
CA ILE A 217 14.47 -5.53 3.38
C ILE A 217 15.94 -5.55 3.82
N ARG A 218 16.48 -6.71 4.24
CA ARG A 218 17.90 -6.84 4.62
C ARG A 218 18.86 -6.43 3.50
N LYS A 219 18.50 -6.70 2.24
CA LYS A 219 19.32 -6.31 1.07
C LYS A 219 19.24 -4.80 0.80
N PHE A 220 18.08 -4.19 0.94
CA PHE A 220 17.84 -2.77 0.61
C PHE A 220 18.21 -1.81 1.76
N ALA A 221 17.98 -2.24 2.99
CA ALA A 221 18.18 -1.50 4.23
C ALA A 221 19.02 -2.38 5.18
N PRO A 222 20.33 -2.55 4.94
CA PRO A 222 21.19 -3.23 5.91
C PRO A 222 21.18 -2.48 7.23
N SER A 223 21.10 -3.21 8.35
CA SER A 223 21.15 -2.62 9.70
C SER A 223 22.43 -1.81 9.84
N ARG A 224 22.29 -0.47 9.79
CA ARG A 224 23.31 0.44 10.25
C ARG A 224 22.96 0.82 11.68
N VAL A 225 23.93 0.67 12.56
CA VAL A 225 23.94 1.38 13.84
C VAL A 225 23.90 2.86 13.46
N VAL A 226 22.76 3.51 13.66
CA VAL A 226 22.63 4.94 13.43
C VAL A 226 23.22 5.60 14.67
N ASP A 227 24.34 6.30 14.50
CA ASP A 227 24.93 7.15 15.53
C ASP A 227 23.88 8.16 16.02
N GLU A 228 23.73 8.24 17.34
CA GLU A 228 22.92 9.25 18.01
C GLU A 228 23.34 10.66 17.57
N VAL A 229 22.43 11.40 16.95
CA VAL A 229 22.64 12.83 16.67
C VAL A 229 22.51 13.60 18.01
N PRO A 230 23.51 14.40 18.41
CA PRO A 230 23.51 15.13 19.68
C PRO A 230 22.29 16.05 19.82
N GLY A 231 21.73 16.07 21.04
CA GLY A 231 20.55 16.85 21.39
C GLY A 231 20.75 18.36 21.24
N ALA A 232 19.75 19.01 20.64
CA ALA A 232 19.58 20.46 20.68
C ALA A 232 19.28 20.93 22.12
N PRO A 233 19.64 22.18 22.46
CA PRO A 233 19.66 22.67 23.84
C PRO A 233 18.27 22.70 24.49
N GLU A 234 18.25 22.33 25.76
CA GLU A 234 17.09 22.22 26.64
C GLU A 234 16.54 23.62 26.98
N LEU A 235 15.39 24.00 26.43
CA LEU A 235 14.65 25.17 26.90
C LEU A 235 13.84 24.79 28.15
N VAL A 236 14.19 25.45 29.25
CA VAL A 236 13.58 25.30 30.57
C VAL A 236 12.13 25.75 30.54
N ALA A 237 11.24 24.93 31.07
CA ALA A 237 9.82 25.21 31.20
C ALA A 237 9.58 26.49 32.03
N GLY A 238 9.05 27.51 31.37
CA GLY A 238 8.57 28.73 32.00
C GLY A 238 7.61 29.45 31.06
N ALA A 239 6.40 29.73 31.55
CA ALA A 239 5.31 30.48 30.90
C ALA A 239 5.46 30.63 29.38
N VAL A 240 4.90 29.66 28.63
CA VAL A 240 4.90 29.65 27.16
C VAL A 240 4.43 31.02 26.67
N ALA A 241 5.35 31.79 26.08
CA ALA A 241 5.03 33.08 25.48
C ALA A 241 3.93 32.88 24.43
N GLU A 242 3.05 33.86 24.27
CA GLU A 242 1.88 33.73 23.37
C GLU A 242 2.29 33.40 21.93
N ASP A 243 3.47 33.85 21.50
CA ASP A 243 4.07 33.52 20.21
C ASP A 243 4.41 32.02 20.09
N VAL A 244 4.90 31.39 21.16
CA VAL A 244 5.20 29.95 21.20
C VAL A 244 3.91 29.13 21.21
N ARG A 245 2.88 29.59 21.93
CA ARG A 245 1.56 28.95 21.94
C ARG A 245 0.93 28.96 20.55
N THR A 246 1.04 30.08 19.84
CA THR A 246 0.57 30.23 18.46
C THR A 246 1.35 29.32 17.50
N ALA A 247 2.68 29.25 17.64
CA ALA A 247 3.50 28.34 16.84
C ALA A 247 3.15 26.86 17.08
N LEU A 248 2.95 26.47 18.34
CA LEU A 248 2.51 25.12 18.71
C LEU A 248 1.13 24.79 18.14
N ALA A 249 0.18 25.72 18.16
CA ALA A 249 -1.15 25.53 17.58
C ALA A 249 -1.07 25.19 16.08
N VAL A 250 -0.32 25.98 15.31
CA VAL A 250 -0.13 25.76 13.87
C VAL A 250 0.56 24.41 13.59
N LEU A 251 1.59 24.06 14.38
CA LEU A 251 2.29 22.79 14.20
C LEU A 251 1.43 21.59 14.58
N LEU A 252 0.62 21.69 15.63
CA LEU A 252 -0.27 20.61 16.06
C LEU A 252 -1.45 20.42 15.09
N GLU A 253 -1.99 21.49 14.50
CA GLU A 253 -2.98 21.35 13.41
C GLU A 253 -2.37 20.65 12.19
N ARG A 254 -1.17 21.04 11.78
CA ARG A 254 -0.43 20.36 10.71
C ARG A 254 -0.15 18.90 11.04
N LEU A 255 0.15 18.60 12.30
CA LEU A 255 0.34 17.24 12.78
C LEU A 255 -0.95 16.42 12.66
N MET A 256 -2.12 16.98 13.02
CA MET A 256 -3.41 16.27 12.90
C MET A 256 -3.69 15.91 11.44
N VAL A 257 -3.51 16.87 10.52
CA VAL A 257 -3.66 16.61 9.09
C VAL A 257 -2.68 15.56 8.58
N ALA A 258 -1.45 15.53 9.10
CA ALA A 258 -0.48 14.51 8.74
C ALA A 258 -0.87 13.12 9.28
N LEU A 259 -1.39 13.04 10.51
CA LEU A 259 -1.85 11.79 11.11
C LEU A 259 -3.06 11.20 10.39
N ASP A 260 -3.94 12.02 9.81
CA ASP A 260 -5.06 11.56 8.96
C ASP A 260 -4.60 10.75 7.73
N SER A 261 -3.33 10.85 7.33
CA SER A 261 -2.80 10.12 6.18
C SER A 261 -2.40 8.67 6.48
N ASP A 262 -2.43 8.25 7.75
CA ASP A 262 -1.92 6.96 8.22
C ASP A 262 -0.51 6.61 7.70
N ASN A 263 0.31 7.64 7.39
CA ASN A 263 1.67 7.53 6.86
C ASN A 263 2.64 8.28 7.79
N PRO A 264 3.76 7.68 8.23
CA PRO A 264 4.73 8.38 9.07
C PRO A 264 5.51 9.48 8.33
N ASP A 265 5.68 9.38 7.01
CA ASP A 265 6.50 10.31 6.21
C ASP A 265 6.09 11.79 6.36
N PRO A 266 4.80 12.17 6.24
CA PRO A 266 4.37 13.55 6.49
C PRO A 266 4.40 13.97 7.97
N VAL A 267 4.44 13.00 8.90
CA VAL A 267 4.41 13.23 10.34
C VAL A 267 5.80 13.55 10.90
N GLU A 268 6.83 12.83 10.46
CA GLU A 268 8.22 12.96 10.94
C GLU A 268 8.77 14.40 10.85
N PRO A 269 8.58 15.16 9.75
CA PRO A 269 9.02 16.56 9.66
C PRO A 269 8.31 17.48 10.67
N VAL A 270 7.03 17.23 10.95
CA VAL A 270 6.27 18.02 11.92
C VAL A 270 6.73 17.73 13.34
N LEU A 271 7.02 16.46 13.66
CA LEU A 271 7.63 16.07 14.93
C LEU A 271 8.99 16.72 15.15
N ALA A 272 9.84 16.75 14.12
CA ALA A 272 11.14 17.42 14.18
C ALA A 272 11.01 18.93 14.44
N LEU A 273 9.99 19.59 13.87
CA LEU A 273 9.72 21.01 14.14
C LEU A 273 9.22 21.25 15.56
N LEU A 274 8.38 20.35 16.11
CA LEU A 274 7.88 20.44 17.48
C LEU A 274 9.00 20.33 18.53
N GLU A 275 10.08 19.60 18.25
CA GLU A 275 11.26 19.52 19.14
C GLU A 275 11.92 20.89 19.40
N ASN A 276 11.74 21.87 18.50
CA ASN A 276 12.27 23.21 18.70
C ASN A 276 11.50 24.01 19.76
N TYR A 277 10.29 23.57 20.12
CA TYR A 277 9.37 24.29 21.01
C TYR A 277 9.01 23.51 22.28
N ALA A 278 9.31 22.21 22.33
CA ALA A 278 9.02 21.36 23.47
C ALA A 278 10.11 20.32 23.72
N PRO A 279 10.33 19.92 25.00
CA PRO A 279 11.30 18.89 25.34
C PRO A 279 10.97 17.56 24.67
N ARG A 280 12.01 16.82 24.26
CA ARG A 280 11.87 15.47 23.68
C ARG A 280 11.07 14.51 24.57
N ALA A 281 11.20 14.62 25.89
CA ALA A 281 10.46 13.81 26.84
C ALA A 281 8.93 13.98 26.72
N SER A 282 8.47 15.21 26.49
CA SER A 282 7.04 15.53 26.32
C SER A 282 6.46 14.98 25.00
N LEU A 283 7.30 14.80 23.98
CA LEU A 283 6.92 14.23 22.67
C LEU A 283 7.14 12.72 22.59
N ALA A 284 7.71 12.07 23.60
CA ALA A 284 8.12 10.67 23.54
C ALA A 284 6.96 9.71 23.23
N ALA A 285 5.82 9.88 23.90
CA ALA A 285 4.64 9.06 23.67
C ALA A 285 4.12 9.17 22.22
N LEU A 286 4.04 10.41 21.71
CA LEU A 286 3.63 10.68 20.33
C LEU A 286 4.58 10.02 19.33
N ARG A 287 5.90 10.16 19.53
CA ARG A 287 6.90 9.51 18.68
C ARG A 287 6.75 8.01 18.68
N GLU A 288 6.53 7.40 19.85
CA GLU A 288 6.39 5.95 19.96
C GLU A 288 5.16 5.42 19.22
N CYS A 289 4.02 6.13 19.34
CA CYS A 289 2.83 5.80 18.58
C CYS A 289 3.07 5.87 17.07
N VAL A 290 3.65 6.97 16.55
CA VAL A 290 3.97 7.10 15.11
C VAL A 290 4.95 6.01 14.66
N ARG A 291 5.97 5.75 15.47
CA ARG A 291 6.99 4.71 15.25
C ARG A 291 6.45 3.28 15.21
N SER A 292 5.32 3.03 15.86
CA SER A 292 4.65 1.73 15.94
C SER A 292 3.44 1.63 15.01
N PHE A 293 3.29 2.59 14.08
CA PHE A 293 2.15 2.75 13.17
C PHE A 293 0.79 2.91 13.89
N ASP A 294 0.80 3.32 15.16
CA ASP A 294 -0.40 3.61 15.94
C ASP A 294 -0.81 5.09 15.79
N PHE A 295 -1.35 5.47 14.63
CA PHE A 295 -1.73 6.85 14.34
C PHE A 295 -2.89 7.34 15.23
N ARG A 296 -3.80 6.44 15.63
CA ARG A 296 -4.86 6.77 16.60
C ARG A 296 -4.30 7.05 17.99
N GLY A 297 -3.35 6.23 18.44
CA GLY A 297 -2.61 6.51 19.67
C GLY A 297 -1.82 7.81 19.56
N ALA A 298 -1.25 8.11 18.39
CA ALA A 298 -0.53 9.35 18.13
C ALA A 298 -1.46 10.57 18.21
N GLU A 299 -2.67 10.52 17.65
CA GLU A 299 -3.68 11.59 17.79
C GLU A 299 -4.01 11.83 19.27
N ALA A 300 -4.27 10.75 20.03
CA ALA A 300 -4.57 10.85 21.45
C ALA A 300 -3.40 11.47 22.24
N ALA A 301 -2.16 11.07 21.92
CA ALA A 301 -0.95 11.63 22.50
C ALA A 301 -0.77 13.11 22.14
N ALA A 302 -1.09 13.51 20.90
CA ALA A 302 -1.03 14.91 20.47
C ALA A 302 -2.08 15.78 21.16
N HIS A 303 -3.29 15.29 21.37
CA HIS A 303 -4.30 15.99 22.17
C HIS A 303 -3.88 16.12 23.64
N ALA A 304 -3.26 15.08 24.22
CA ALA A 304 -2.70 15.15 25.57
C ALA A 304 -1.59 16.20 25.68
N PHE A 305 -0.71 16.24 24.69
CA PHE A 305 0.34 17.26 24.57
C PHE A 305 -0.26 18.67 24.44
N ALA A 306 -1.25 18.87 23.57
CA ALA A 306 -1.92 20.16 23.38
C ALA A 306 -2.54 20.70 24.69
N ARG A 307 -3.20 19.81 25.47
CA ARG A 307 -3.74 20.16 26.79
C ARG A 307 -2.65 20.60 27.76
N HIS A 308 -1.49 19.93 27.78
CA HIS A 308 -0.38 20.30 28.64
C HIS A 308 0.15 21.71 28.34
N TYR A 309 0.18 22.10 27.06
CA TYR A 309 0.61 23.44 26.62
C TYR A 309 -0.52 24.47 26.52
N SER A 310 -1.74 24.13 26.95
CA SER A 310 -2.92 25.00 26.87
C SER A 310 -3.18 25.54 25.46
N VAL A 311 -3.05 24.65 24.47
CA VAL A 311 -3.34 24.88 23.05
C VAL A 311 -4.66 24.17 22.72
N SER A 312 -5.58 24.87 22.04
CA SER A 312 -6.82 24.28 21.56
C SER A 312 -6.58 23.59 20.22
N LEU A 313 -7.06 22.36 20.07
CA LEU A 313 -7.10 21.65 18.79
C LEU A 313 -8.56 21.43 18.40
N PRO A 314 -8.89 21.49 17.10
CA PRO A 314 -10.22 21.12 16.64
C PRO A 314 -10.49 19.65 16.99
N GLU A 315 -11.62 19.37 17.64
CA GLU A 315 -12.10 18.00 17.81
C GLU A 315 -12.54 17.47 16.44
N ARG A 316 -12.16 16.23 16.11
CA ARG A 316 -12.67 15.54 14.91
C ARG A 316 -14.19 15.60 14.93
N ARG A 317 -14.79 16.11 13.85
CA ARG A 317 -16.18 15.78 13.51
C ARG A 317 -16.25 14.25 13.44
N HIS A 318 -16.92 13.65 14.41
CA HIS A 318 -17.28 12.24 14.35
C HIS A 318 -18.26 12.09 13.18
N ASP A 319 -17.80 11.52 12.07
CA ASP A 319 -18.72 11.00 11.06
C ASP A 319 -19.39 9.75 11.66
N ALA A 320 -20.70 9.90 11.83
CA ALA A 320 -21.66 8.85 12.18
C ALA A 320 -21.94 7.92 11.00
#